data_AF-A0A4V2I806-F1
#
_entry.id   AF-A0A4V2I806-F1
#
_cell.length_a   1.000
_cell.length_b   1.000
_cell.length_c   1.000
_cell.angle_alpha   90.00
_cell.angle_beta   90.00
_cell.angle_gamma   90.00
#
_symmetry.space_group_name_H-M   'P 1'
#
loop_
_entity.id
_entity.type
_entity.pdbx_description
1 polymer ?
#
loop_
_entity_poly.entity_id
_entity_poly.type
_entity_poly.pdbx_seq_one_letter_code
_entity_poly.pdbx_strand_id
1 'polypeptide(L)'
;MIGDSLRFKTAVALVLLGLLTLLAGIGQKTIWAPSETFTASVPTDAAEAPLTVIDQNLRTLHGGTVKINIKGEGNFILAAGRPDDVDAWVGQTAHNTVTGVSEDNKSLQVEHADGEATAPSPAGSDLWVSSENASGELDYSWTPPADGEWSLLLASDGTKAAPGEVSMTFPNDTATPWAIPLMVIGVLLILAGIALAVLSARTRNGDGTGEGSLFAKRARARAESRSSTRLGMVSAGMVTAAVTAAVVAGTGVAANATTTPAPTTEPTASEGAAPSSPVLLDAQFRRILEQVSSAADAGDAAKDAGKLTERLAGTELEVRTQNYKIRSQVGAYEARMPVRSTKLLTTVVTSQREWPRHVLAVTQGDGNVVPQLLTLVQLTPRDNYKLVETTPLQPGTTFPSIERGGTETLAANDKTGLLYSGEEALAGLADRLTSADSSFKDKLVEGESSPYIADTLSYQAEVVKSGENGNFSFTHKVVPESTVVYRTADGGALVLGRLNFGFDGTPKASGDKLTIGDDAAALAGGKETTTGMVLNFAESMAVYIPPAGSTDPIKLVAATRGLVGASFK
;
A
#
# COMPACT_ATOMS: atom_id res chain seq x y z
N MET A 1 -2.48 18.91 -80.59
CA MET A 1 -1.24 18.10 -80.66
C MET A 1 -0.27 18.34 -79.50
N ILE A 2 0.31 19.53 -79.30
CA ILE A 2 1.31 19.74 -78.21
C ILE A 2 0.69 19.53 -76.81
N GLY A 3 -0.49 20.09 -76.54
CA GLY A 3 -1.15 19.98 -75.23
C GLY A 3 -1.58 18.55 -74.84
N ASP A 4 -1.84 17.68 -75.81
CA ASP A 4 -2.43 16.36 -75.57
C ASP A 4 -1.37 15.36 -75.08
N SER A 5 -0.15 15.42 -75.64
CA SER A 5 0.99 14.65 -75.12
C SER A 5 1.35 15.08 -73.70
N LEU A 6 1.26 16.38 -73.39
CA LEU A 6 1.50 16.91 -72.06
C LEU A 6 0.46 16.42 -71.05
N ARG A 7 -0.84 16.50 -71.38
CA ARG A 7 -1.95 16.01 -70.54
C ARG A 7 -1.87 14.52 -70.23
N PHE A 8 -1.50 13.69 -71.20
CA PHE A 8 -1.31 12.26 -70.95
C PHE A 8 -0.11 11.99 -70.03
N LYS A 9 1.02 12.70 -70.24
CA LYS A 9 2.21 12.59 -69.38
C LYS A 9 1.92 13.04 -67.93
N THR A 10 1.16 14.12 -67.73
CA THR A 10 0.77 14.55 -66.38
C THR A 10 -0.23 13.60 -65.72
N ALA A 11 -1.15 12.99 -66.48
CA ALA A 11 -2.05 11.96 -65.94
C ALA A 11 -1.27 10.72 -65.46
N VAL A 12 -0.31 10.21 -66.25
CA VAL A 12 0.57 9.10 -65.86
C VAL A 12 1.43 9.48 -64.64
N ALA A 13 2.00 10.69 -64.62
CA ALA A 13 2.78 11.17 -63.48
C ALA A 13 1.95 11.29 -62.19
N LEU A 14 0.69 11.73 -62.27
CA LEU A 14 -0.23 11.81 -61.12
C LEU A 14 -0.59 10.43 -60.57
N VAL A 15 -0.85 9.44 -61.43
CA VAL A 15 -1.12 8.06 -60.99
C VAL A 15 0.13 7.44 -60.34
N LEU A 16 1.32 7.63 -60.93
CA LEU A 16 2.57 7.13 -60.36
C LEU A 16 2.90 7.82 -59.02
N LEU A 17 2.73 9.13 -58.92
CA LEU A 17 2.95 9.89 -57.68
C LEU A 17 1.95 9.46 -56.60
N GLY A 18 0.66 9.31 -56.94
CA GLY A 18 -0.37 8.87 -56.01
C GLY A 18 -0.17 7.43 -55.54
N LEU A 19 0.37 6.55 -56.40
CA LEU A 19 0.73 5.18 -56.02
C LEU A 19 1.98 5.14 -55.14
N LEU A 20 2.96 6.05 -55.36
CA LEU A 20 4.11 6.21 -54.47
C LEU A 20 3.72 6.79 -53.10
N THR A 21 2.83 7.79 -53.01
CA THR A 21 2.38 8.33 -51.72
C THR A 21 1.46 7.37 -50.97
N LEU A 22 0.64 6.60 -51.67
CA LEU A 22 -0.13 5.48 -51.09
C LEU A 22 0.82 4.42 -50.50
N LEU A 23 1.82 3.97 -51.26
CA LEU A 23 2.83 3.02 -50.79
C LEU A 23 3.65 3.60 -49.63
N ALA A 24 3.93 4.89 -49.60
CA ALA A 24 4.62 5.54 -48.48
C ALA A 24 3.76 5.54 -47.19
N GLY A 25 2.46 5.83 -47.30
CA GLY A 25 1.52 5.77 -46.18
C GLY A 25 1.31 4.35 -45.66
N ILE A 26 1.25 3.35 -46.55
CA ILE A 26 1.23 1.92 -46.17
C ILE A 26 2.57 1.51 -45.53
N GLY A 27 3.69 1.96 -46.08
CA GLY A 27 5.04 1.71 -45.57
C GLY A 27 5.20 2.20 -44.13
N GLN A 28 4.77 3.43 -43.82
CA GLN A 28 4.74 3.98 -42.46
C GLN A 28 3.92 3.14 -41.46
N LYS A 29 2.95 2.34 -41.92
CA LYS A 29 2.16 1.42 -41.09
C LYS A 29 2.60 -0.05 -41.16
N THR A 30 3.70 -0.36 -41.84
CA THR A 30 4.17 -1.75 -42.02
C THR A 30 5.69 -1.86 -41.90
N ILE A 31 6.44 -1.55 -42.96
CA ILE A 31 7.90 -1.74 -43.05
C ILE A 31 8.67 -0.65 -42.29
N TRP A 32 8.05 0.51 -42.08
CA TRP A 32 8.58 1.66 -41.34
C TRP A 32 7.70 2.04 -40.15
N ALA A 33 6.90 1.11 -39.64
CA ALA A 33 6.25 1.29 -38.35
C ALA A 33 7.33 1.31 -37.25
N PRO A 34 7.23 2.19 -36.24
CA PRO A 34 8.02 2.06 -35.02
C PRO A 34 7.80 0.68 -34.39
N SER A 35 8.82 0.10 -33.75
CA SER A 35 8.65 -1.10 -32.91
C SER A 35 7.65 -0.80 -31.80
N GLU A 36 6.81 -1.77 -31.42
CA GLU A 36 5.78 -1.57 -30.39
C GLU A 36 6.36 -1.30 -28.98
N THR A 37 7.61 -1.69 -28.77
CA THR A 37 8.41 -1.38 -27.58
C THR A 37 9.81 -0.89 -27.96
N PHE A 38 10.50 -0.29 -27.00
CA PHE A 38 11.96 -0.10 -27.03
C PHE A 38 12.55 -0.53 -25.68
N THR A 39 13.85 -0.82 -25.65
CA THR A 39 14.58 -1.24 -24.44
C THR A 39 15.76 -0.31 -24.20
N ALA A 40 15.81 0.28 -23.01
CA ALA A 40 16.92 1.11 -22.55
C ALA A 40 17.70 0.38 -21.42
N SER A 41 19.02 0.53 -21.39
CA SER A 41 19.90 -0.14 -20.41
C SER A 41 20.68 0.86 -19.56
N VAL A 42 21.08 0.47 -18.35
CA VAL A 42 22.02 1.23 -17.53
C VAL A 42 23.36 1.42 -18.29
N PRO A 43 23.96 2.63 -18.27
CA PRO A 43 25.26 2.88 -18.89
C PRO A 43 26.37 2.02 -18.27
N THR A 44 27.27 1.48 -19.10
CA THR A 44 28.40 0.63 -18.65
C THR A 44 29.48 1.38 -17.87
N ASP A 45 29.38 2.70 -17.80
CA ASP A 45 30.24 3.64 -17.06
C ASP A 45 29.54 4.23 -15.82
N ALA A 46 28.35 3.74 -15.45
CA ALA A 46 27.72 4.07 -14.18
C ALA A 46 28.59 3.63 -12.98
N ALA A 47 28.64 4.46 -11.94
CA ALA A 47 29.44 4.18 -10.75
C ALA A 47 28.90 2.96 -9.97
N GLU A 48 29.80 2.16 -9.39
CA GLU A 48 29.39 1.06 -8.51
C GLU A 48 28.82 1.60 -7.19
N ALA A 49 27.62 1.17 -6.84
CA ALA A 49 26.94 1.51 -5.58
C ALA A 49 26.30 0.24 -4.97
N PRO A 50 26.19 0.11 -3.64
CA PRO A 50 25.56 -1.04 -2.99
C PRO A 50 24.05 -1.14 -3.23
N LEU A 51 23.41 -0.05 -3.67
CA LEU A 51 21.97 0.07 -3.87
C LEU A 51 21.66 0.76 -5.21
N THR A 52 20.60 0.31 -5.89
CA THR A 52 20.01 1.00 -7.05
C THR A 52 18.53 1.26 -6.77
N VAL A 53 18.09 2.51 -6.90
CA VAL A 53 16.68 2.94 -6.80
C VAL A 53 16.14 3.15 -8.22
N ILE A 54 14.93 2.69 -8.50
CA ILE A 54 14.22 2.91 -9.77
C ILE A 54 13.02 3.80 -9.48
N ASP A 55 13.01 5.02 -10.04
CA ASP A 55 12.02 6.04 -9.72
C ASP A 55 10.61 5.70 -10.24
N GLN A 56 9.61 6.01 -9.43
CA GLN A 56 8.17 5.96 -9.72
C GLN A 56 7.78 6.47 -11.13
N ASN A 57 8.48 7.49 -11.65
CA ASN A 57 8.15 8.16 -12.90
C ASN A 57 8.31 7.25 -14.13
N LEU A 58 9.23 6.28 -14.07
CA LEU A 58 9.53 5.36 -15.17
C LEU A 58 8.32 4.46 -15.49
N ARG A 59 7.52 4.13 -14.47
CA ARG A 59 6.26 3.37 -14.61
C ARG A 59 5.25 4.07 -15.53
N THR A 60 5.20 5.40 -15.51
CA THR A 60 4.18 6.19 -16.21
C THR A 60 4.70 6.93 -17.44
N LEU A 61 6.02 7.11 -17.57
CA LEU A 61 6.72 7.92 -18.59
C LEU A 61 6.21 7.73 -20.04
N HIS A 62 5.98 6.48 -20.46
CA HIS A 62 5.46 6.15 -21.80
C HIS A 62 4.06 5.48 -21.78
N GLY A 63 3.47 5.32 -20.60
CA GLY A 63 2.23 4.57 -20.39
C GLY A 63 2.35 3.06 -20.61
N GLY A 64 1.29 2.32 -20.25
CA GLY A 64 1.24 0.86 -20.37
C GLY A 64 2.08 0.12 -19.31
N THR A 65 2.53 -1.09 -19.63
CA THR A 65 3.28 -1.94 -18.69
C THR A 65 4.77 -1.94 -19.01
N VAL A 66 5.59 -1.53 -18.05
CA VAL A 66 7.05 -1.58 -18.13
C VAL A 66 7.54 -2.96 -17.70
N LYS A 67 8.53 -3.51 -18.42
CA LYS A 67 9.25 -4.73 -18.02
C LYS A 67 10.69 -4.38 -17.65
N ILE A 68 11.23 -5.02 -16.63
CA ILE A 68 12.60 -4.83 -16.15
C ILE A 68 13.30 -6.18 -16.20
N ASN A 69 14.38 -6.30 -16.97
CA ASN A 69 15.27 -7.45 -16.96
C ASN A 69 16.54 -7.05 -16.18
N ILE A 70 16.84 -7.80 -15.13
CA ILE A 70 17.95 -7.54 -14.20
C ILE A 70 18.89 -8.74 -14.24
N LYS A 71 20.19 -8.49 -14.45
CA LYS A 71 21.25 -9.49 -14.40
C LYS A 71 22.33 -9.11 -13.39
N GLY A 72 22.75 -10.06 -12.57
CA GLY A 72 23.73 -9.83 -11.50
C GLY A 72 24.35 -11.12 -10.96
N GLU A 73 25.60 -11.02 -10.50
CA GLU A 73 26.31 -12.18 -9.95
C GLU A 73 25.77 -12.57 -8.56
N GLY A 74 25.30 -13.82 -8.45
CA GLY A 74 24.76 -14.35 -7.20
C GLY A 74 23.34 -13.87 -6.91
N ASN A 75 23.00 -13.78 -5.62
CA ASN A 75 21.66 -13.49 -5.16
C ASN A 75 21.42 -11.98 -5.04
N PHE A 76 20.24 -11.54 -5.45
CA PHE A 76 19.78 -10.15 -5.32
C PHE A 76 18.28 -10.09 -5.02
N ILE A 77 17.84 -8.93 -4.53
CA ILE A 77 16.45 -8.64 -4.17
C ILE A 77 15.97 -7.38 -4.87
N LEU A 78 14.78 -7.46 -5.46
CA LEU A 78 14.02 -6.33 -5.97
C LEU A 78 12.83 -6.11 -5.04
N ALA A 79 12.79 -4.98 -4.33
CA ALA A 79 11.77 -4.65 -3.34
C ALA A 79 10.95 -3.43 -3.80
N ALA A 80 9.63 -3.48 -3.60
CA ALA A 80 8.73 -2.35 -3.87
C ALA A 80 8.33 -1.66 -2.56
N GLY A 81 8.53 -0.35 -2.50
CA GLY A 81 8.10 0.53 -1.41
C GLY A 81 7.48 1.82 -1.94
N ARG A 82 6.88 2.61 -1.06
CA ARG A 82 6.55 4.00 -1.41
C ARG A 82 7.84 4.82 -1.55
N PRO A 83 7.89 5.89 -2.36
CA PRO A 83 9.11 6.71 -2.48
C PRO A 83 9.64 7.18 -1.13
N ASP A 84 8.77 7.69 -0.26
CA ASP A 84 9.13 8.16 1.08
C ASP A 84 9.62 7.06 2.04
N ASP A 85 9.24 5.81 1.79
CA ASP A 85 9.73 4.64 2.53
C ASP A 85 11.09 4.15 1.99
N VAL A 86 11.29 4.20 0.66
CA VAL A 86 12.55 3.83 0.00
C VAL A 86 13.64 4.84 0.35
N ASP A 87 13.37 6.14 0.18
CA ASP A 87 14.32 7.22 0.48
C ASP A 87 14.78 7.19 1.94
N ALA A 88 13.84 6.98 2.87
CA ALA A 88 14.15 6.89 4.29
C ALA A 88 14.93 5.62 4.67
N TRP A 89 14.73 4.51 3.96
CA TRP A 89 15.52 3.28 4.16
C TRP A 89 16.93 3.39 3.58
N VAL A 90 17.07 3.99 2.39
CA VAL A 90 18.34 4.27 1.72
C VAL A 90 19.16 5.26 2.56
N GLY A 91 18.56 6.35 3.03
CA GLY A 91 19.15 7.28 3.99
C GLY A 91 20.46 7.89 3.50
N GLN A 92 21.56 7.61 4.19
CA GLN A 92 22.90 8.13 3.87
C GLN A 92 23.79 7.13 3.12
N THR A 93 23.25 6.00 2.64
CA THR A 93 24.04 5.02 1.86
C THR A 93 24.25 5.49 0.41
N ALA A 94 25.43 5.23 -0.14
CA ALA A 94 25.73 5.48 -1.54
C ALA A 94 24.77 4.69 -2.44
N HIS A 95 24.19 5.33 -3.45
CA HIS A 95 23.18 4.70 -4.30
C HIS A 95 23.13 5.30 -5.71
N ASN A 96 22.62 4.50 -6.64
CA ASN A 96 22.32 4.91 -8.02
C ASN A 96 20.81 5.08 -8.19
N THR A 97 20.33 6.25 -8.58
CA THR A 97 18.90 6.48 -8.85
C THR A 97 18.67 6.53 -10.36
N VAL A 98 17.82 5.63 -10.87
CA VAL A 98 17.38 5.60 -12.26
C VAL A 98 16.20 6.55 -12.40
N THR A 99 16.41 7.72 -13.03
CA THR A 99 15.48 8.86 -13.04
C THR A 99 14.73 9.05 -14.38
N GLY A 100 15.16 8.39 -15.45
CA GLY A 100 14.60 8.60 -16.79
C GLY A 100 15.23 7.75 -17.90
N VAL A 101 14.95 8.11 -19.15
CA VAL A 101 15.48 7.50 -20.38
C VAL A 101 16.16 8.57 -21.23
N SER A 102 17.22 8.23 -21.97
CA SER A 102 17.90 9.12 -22.92
C SER A 102 16.99 9.55 -24.09
N GLU A 103 17.27 10.71 -24.70
CA GLU A 103 16.54 11.20 -25.90
C GLU A 103 16.59 10.24 -27.10
N ASP A 104 17.56 9.32 -27.12
CA ASP A 104 17.73 8.31 -28.18
C ASP A 104 17.10 6.94 -27.87
N ASN A 105 16.40 6.84 -26.73
CA ASN A 105 15.68 5.66 -26.22
C ASN A 105 16.53 4.39 -26.05
N LYS A 106 17.84 4.51 -25.76
CA LYS A 106 18.75 3.36 -25.59
C LYS A 106 19.44 3.25 -24.22
N SER A 107 19.63 4.36 -23.51
CA SER A 107 20.21 4.32 -22.17
C SER A 107 19.25 4.86 -21.11
N LEU A 108 19.38 4.36 -19.91
CA LEU A 108 18.71 4.88 -18.72
C LEU A 108 19.52 6.04 -18.16
N GLN A 109 18.83 7.08 -17.70
CA GLN A 109 19.45 8.17 -16.96
C GLN A 109 19.65 7.70 -15.52
N VAL A 110 20.90 7.77 -15.04
CA VAL A 110 21.30 7.29 -13.71
C VAL A 110 22.08 8.41 -13.01
N GLU A 111 21.61 8.81 -11.84
CA GLU A 111 22.28 9.76 -10.95
C GLU A 111 22.95 8.98 -9.81
N HIS A 112 24.20 9.33 -9.48
CA HIS A 112 24.93 8.72 -8.37
C HIS A 112 24.93 9.66 -7.16
N ALA A 113 24.58 9.13 -5.99
CA ALA A 113 24.69 9.81 -4.72
C ALA A 113 25.83 9.20 -3.88
N ASP A 114 26.81 10.03 -3.52
CA ASP A 114 27.86 9.68 -2.55
C ASP A 114 27.26 9.39 -1.15
N GLY A 115 27.83 8.43 -0.42
CA GLY A 115 27.36 8.07 0.91
C GLY A 115 28.13 6.92 1.57
N GLU A 116 27.53 6.26 2.55
CA GLU A 116 28.07 5.05 3.16
C GLU A 116 28.21 3.94 2.10
N ALA A 117 29.39 3.32 1.99
CA ALA A 117 29.67 2.29 0.98
C ALA A 117 28.98 0.93 1.24
N THR A 118 28.23 0.80 2.34
CA THR A 118 27.52 -0.42 2.73
C THR A 118 26.18 -0.09 3.40
N ALA A 119 25.10 -0.78 3.03
CA ALA A 119 23.85 -0.83 3.77
C ALA A 119 23.65 -2.19 4.47
N PRO A 120 22.79 -2.26 5.51
CA PRO A 120 22.18 -3.52 5.92
C PRO A 120 21.41 -4.16 4.76
N SER A 121 21.26 -5.49 4.76
CA SER A 121 20.46 -6.15 3.72
C SER A 121 18.99 -5.69 3.77
N PRO A 122 18.37 -5.31 2.64
CA PRO A 122 16.93 -5.02 2.58
C PRO A 122 16.05 -6.27 2.65
N ALA A 123 16.62 -7.48 2.59
CA ALA A 123 15.84 -8.72 2.64
C ALA A 123 15.15 -8.92 3.99
N GLY A 124 13.84 -9.17 3.97
CA GLY A 124 13.04 -9.38 5.18
C GLY A 124 12.61 -8.08 5.90
N SER A 125 12.81 -6.91 5.30
CA SER A 125 12.27 -5.63 5.79
C SER A 125 10.73 -5.57 5.70
N ASP A 126 10.12 -4.92 6.68
CA ASP A 126 8.68 -4.70 6.74
C ASP A 126 8.18 -3.48 5.95
N LEU A 127 9.08 -2.55 5.57
CA LEU A 127 8.69 -1.44 4.66
C LEU A 127 8.28 -1.94 3.28
N TRP A 128 8.81 -3.09 2.84
CA TRP A 128 8.54 -3.61 1.52
C TRP A 128 7.15 -4.24 1.45
N VAL A 129 6.35 -3.70 0.53
CA VAL A 129 4.99 -4.17 0.24
C VAL A 129 5.04 -5.48 -0.55
N SER A 130 5.96 -5.58 -1.49
CA SER A 130 6.35 -6.81 -2.17
C SER A 130 7.87 -6.85 -2.34
N SER A 131 8.43 -8.06 -2.44
CA SER A 131 9.86 -8.26 -2.68
C SER A 131 10.11 -9.58 -3.39
N GLU A 132 10.86 -9.55 -4.48
CA GLU A 132 11.26 -10.73 -5.25
C GLU A 132 12.75 -10.97 -5.06
N ASN A 133 13.12 -12.21 -4.74
CA ASN A 133 14.51 -12.63 -4.55
C ASN A 133 14.89 -13.52 -5.72
N ALA A 134 15.99 -13.19 -6.40
CA ALA A 134 16.45 -13.86 -7.61
C ALA A 134 17.95 -14.20 -7.54
N SER A 135 18.43 -14.97 -8.51
CA SER A 135 19.83 -15.37 -8.63
C SER A 135 20.22 -15.43 -10.10
N GLY A 136 21.25 -14.68 -10.52
CA GLY A 136 21.67 -14.57 -11.91
C GLY A 136 20.81 -13.62 -12.76
N GLU A 137 19.53 -13.93 -12.96
CA GLU A 137 18.61 -13.16 -13.83
C GLU A 137 17.18 -13.06 -13.25
N LEU A 138 16.51 -11.93 -13.47
CA LEU A 138 15.11 -11.67 -13.10
C LEU A 138 14.38 -10.90 -14.21
N ASP A 139 13.28 -11.45 -14.71
CA ASP A 139 12.30 -10.76 -15.56
C ASP A 139 11.11 -10.28 -14.72
N TYR A 140 11.11 -9.00 -14.33
CA TYR A 140 10.04 -8.38 -13.56
C TYR A 140 9.08 -7.58 -14.45
N SER A 141 7.77 -7.74 -14.26
CA SER A 141 6.73 -6.98 -14.97
C SER A 141 6.10 -5.98 -14.01
N TRP A 142 6.48 -4.70 -14.12
CA TRP A 142 6.17 -3.70 -13.11
C TRP A 142 4.66 -3.47 -12.99
N THR A 143 4.10 -4.00 -11.91
CA THR A 143 2.69 -3.95 -11.57
C THR A 143 2.57 -3.32 -10.19
N PRO A 144 1.85 -2.20 -10.02
CA PRO A 144 1.77 -1.53 -8.72
C PRO A 144 1.00 -2.41 -7.70
N PRO A 145 1.48 -2.57 -6.46
CA PRO A 145 0.80 -3.39 -5.45
C PRO A 145 -0.60 -2.89 -5.05
N ALA A 146 -0.84 -1.58 -5.15
CA ALA A 146 -2.12 -0.91 -4.97
C ALA A 146 -2.09 0.47 -5.65
N ASP A 147 -3.16 1.26 -5.53
CA ASP A 147 -3.21 2.62 -6.05
C ASP A 147 -2.16 3.55 -5.40
N GLY A 148 -1.75 4.57 -6.17
CA GLY A 148 -0.70 5.53 -5.81
C GLY A 148 0.65 5.23 -6.47
N GLU A 149 1.70 5.83 -5.89
CA GLU A 149 3.07 5.78 -6.39
C GLU A 149 3.95 4.79 -5.62
N TRP A 150 4.91 4.22 -6.35
CA TRP A 150 5.77 3.12 -5.93
C TRP A 150 7.13 3.27 -6.59
N SER A 151 8.20 3.18 -5.81
CA SER A 151 9.59 3.08 -6.30
C SER A 151 10.12 1.67 -6.03
N LEU A 152 11.11 1.22 -6.79
CA LEU A 152 11.76 -0.07 -6.58
C LEU A 152 13.17 0.13 -6.03
N LEU A 153 13.55 -0.67 -5.03
CA LEU A 153 14.91 -0.79 -4.54
C LEU A 153 15.50 -2.14 -5.00
N LEU A 154 16.65 -2.08 -5.66
CA LEU A 154 17.44 -3.22 -6.09
C LEU A 154 18.75 -3.26 -5.29
N ALA A 155 19.04 -4.40 -4.67
CA ALA A 155 20.29 -4.63 -3.92
C ALA A 155 20.73 -6.10 -4.02
N SER A 156 22.02 -6.36 -3.80
CA SER A 156 22.56 -7.72 -3.66
C SER A 156 22.43 -8.19 -2.20
N ASP A 157 23.44 -7.92 -1.36
CA ASP A 157 23.41 -8.10 0.09
C ASP A 157 23.55 -6.79 0.88
N GLY A 158 23.74 -5.66 0.19
CA GLY A 158 23.99 -4.34 0.76
C GLY A 158 25.48 -4.04 1.02
N THR A 159 26.37 -5.03 0.90
CA THR A 159 27.83 -4.88 1.07
C THR A 159 28.61 -4.99 -0.24
N LYS A 160 28.08 -5.72 -1.22
CA LYS A 160 28.54 -5.70 -2.61
C LYS A 160 27.76 -4.65 -3.41
N ALA A 161 28.25 -4.30 -4.59
CA ALA A 161 27.49 -3.52 -5.57
C ALA A 161 26.12 -4.16 -5.87
N ALA A 162 25.14 -3.33 -6.21
CA ALA A 162 23.88 -3.78 -6.81
C ALA A 162 24.13 -4.32 -8.24
N PRO A 163 23.27 -5.22 -8.76
CA PRO A 163 23.34 -5.69 -10.14
C PRO A 163 23.42 -4.53 -11.17
N GLY A 164 24.52 -4.44 -11.92
CA GLY A 164 24.76 -3.36 -12.87
C GLY A 164 24.06 -3.53 -14.22
N GLU A 165 23.77 -4.76 -14.65
CA GLU A 165 23.01 -5.03 -15.88
C GLU A 165 21.50 -4.93 -15.61
N VAL A 166 20.99 -3.70 -15.51
CA VAL A 166 19.54 -3.42 -15.51
C VAL A 166 19.13 -2.88 -16.87
N SER A 167 18.07 -3.45 -17.44
CA SER A 167 17.44 -2.96 -18.66
C SER A 167 15.92 -2.89 -18.51
N MET A 168 15.32 -1.84 -19.07
CA MET A 168 13.88 -1.56 -18.96
C MET A 168 13.29 -1.44 -20.36
N THR A 169 12.21 -2.19 -20.58
CA THR A 169 11.45 -2.22 -21.84
C THR A 169 10.13 -1.49 -21.67
N PHE A 170 9.93 -0.45 -22.45
CA PHE A 170 8.78 0.44 -22.42
C PHE A 170 7.95 0.28 -23.70
N PRO A 171 6.62 0.46 -23.65
CA PRO A 171 5.80 0.71 -24.84
C PRO A 171 6.30 1.95 -25.59
N ASN A 172 6.24 1.90 -26.92
CA ASN A 172 6.70 2.96 -27.80
C ASN A 172 5.52 3.68 -28.47
N ASP A 173 5.70 4.93 -28.87
CA ASP A 173 4.68 5.63 -29.65
C ASP A 173 4.64 5.09 -31.10
N THR A 174 3.53 4.42 -31.44
CA THR A 174 3.25 3.90 -32.79
C THR A 174 2.30 4.83 -33.58
N ALA A 175 2.12 6.07 -33.12
CA ALA A 175 1.41 7.11 -33.85
C ALA A 175 2.13 7.47 -35.15
N THR A 176 1.44 7.21 -36.26
CA THR A 176 1.90 7.52 -37.62
C THR A 176 0.97 8.57 -38.23
N PRO A 177 0.94 9.82 -37.72
CA PRO A 177 -0.09 10.80 -38.04
C PRO A 177 -0.18 11.14 -39.54
N TRP A 178 0.93 11.00 -40.28
CA TRP A 178 0.97 11.21 -41.72
C TRP A 178 0.50 10.02 -42.57
N ALA A 179 0.40 8.80 -42.03
CA ALA A 179 0.06 7.62 -42.81
C ALA A 179 -1.34 7.70 -43.44
N ILE A 180 -2.34 8.12 -42.66
CA ILE A 180 -3.72 8.29 -43.14
C ILE A 180 -3.83 9.44 -44.15
N PRO A 181 -3.32 10.66 -43.89
CA PRO A 181 -3.22 11.71 -44.91
C PRO A 181 -2.51 11.27 -46.20
N LEU A 182 -1.37 10.57 -46.12
CA LEU A 182 -0.64 10.11 -47.30
C LEU A 182 -1.42 9.08 -48.11
N MET A 183 -2.11 8.14 -47.45
CA MET A 183 -3.00 7.19 -48.14
C MET A 183 -4.19 7.91 -48.81
N VAL A 184 -4.84 8.84 -48.13
CA VAL A 184 -5.97 9.62 -48.69
C VAL A 184 -5.51 10.48 -49.88
N ILE A 185 -4.38 11.19 -49.74
CA ILE A 185 -3.77 11.98 -50.83
C ILE A 185 -3.37 11.06 -52.00
N GLY A 186 -2.81 9.89 -51.74
CA GLY A 186 -2.49 8.89 -52.76
C GLY A 186 -3.69 8.43 -53.57
N VAL A 187 -4.79 8.06 -52.90
CA VAL A 187 -6.06 7.71 -53.55
C VAL A 187 -6.61 8.89 -54.37
N LEU A 188 -6.60 10.11 -53.83
CA LEU A 188 -7.08 11.30 -54.55
C LEU A 188 -6.24 11.63 -55.79
N LEU A 189 -4.91 11.49 -55.71
CA LEU A 189 -4.00 11.68 -56.86
C LEU A 189 -4.21 10.62 -57.95
N ILE A 190 -4.40 9.36 -57.56
CA ILE A 190 -4.76 8.26 -58.48
C ILE A 190 -6.09 8.55 -59.18
N LEU A 191 -7.13 8.94 -58.44
CA LEU A 191 -8.44 9.29 -58.98
C LEU A 191 -8.38 10.51 -59.91
N ALA A 192 -7.63 11.56 -59.56
CA ALA A 192 -7.43 12.75 -60.39
C ALA A 192 -6.67 12.42 -61.69
N GLY A 193 -5.63 11.58 -61.61
CA GLY A 193 -4.89 11.09 -62.78
C GLY A 193 -5.76 10.24 -63.72
N ILE A 194 -6.60 9.34 -63.17
CA ILE A 194 -7.58 8.58 -63.95
C ILE A 194 -8.61 9.50 -64.61
N ALA A 195 -9.16 10.48 -63.89
CA ALA A 195 -10.12 11.43 -64.44
C ALA A 195 -9.52 12.24 -65.60
N LEU A 196 -8.28 12.72 -65.47
CA LEU A 196 -7.54 13.39 -66.55
C LEU A 196 -7.29 12.47 -67.75
N ALA A 197 -6.94 11.21 -67.53
CA ALA A 197 -6.76 10.22 -68.61
C ALA A 197 -8.07 9.96 -69.37
N VAL A 198 -9.20 9.79 -68.66
CA VAL A 198 -10.52 9.59 -69.26
C VAL A 198 -10.98 10.83 -70.03
N LEU A 199 -10.78 12.03 -69.50
CA LEU A 199 -11.08 13.29 -70.20
C LEU A 199 -10.24 13.45 -71.47
N SER A 200 -8.94 13.16 -71.40
CA SER A 200 -8.04 13.20 -72.56
C SER A 200 -8.36 12.15 -73.63
N ALA A 201 -8.89 10.98 -73.22
CA ALA A 201 -9.38 9.97 -74.15
C ALA A 201 -10.70 10.39 -74.80
N ARG A 202 -11.59 11.07 -74.07
CA ARG A 202 -12.90 11.50 -74.58
C ARG A 202 -12.78 12.59 -75.65
N THR A 203 -11.80 13.48 -75.53
CA THR A 203 -11.45 14.45 -76.60
C THR A 203 -10.82 13.82 -77.85
N ARG A 204 -10.51 12.51 -77.83
CA ARG A 204 -9.86 11.80 -78.95
C ARG A 204 -10.85 11.19 -79.94
N ASN A 205 -12.14 11.08 -79.58
CA ASN A 205 -13.23 10.66 -80.49
C ASN A 205 -13.82 11.85 -81.27
N GLY A 206 -12.99 12.86 -81.57
CA GLY A 206 -13.41 14.17 -82.07
C GLY A 206 -13.09 14.47 -83.54
N ASP A 207 -12.52 13.52 -84.29
CA ASP A 207 -12.50 13.54 -85.76
C ASP A 207 -12.08 12.16 -86.32
N GLY A 208 -12.60 11.77 -87.50
CA GLY A 208 -12.22 10.52 -88.16
C GLY A 208 -13.34 9.80 -88.91
N THR A 209 -13.61 10.22 -90.15
CA THR A 209 -14.39 9.44 -91.13
C THR A 209 -13.58 8.26 -91.66
N GLY A 210 -14.19 7.07 -91.81
CA GLY A 210 -13.55 5.95 -92.51
C GLY A 210 -14.22 4.59 -92.26
N GLU A 211 -14.31 3.76 -93.29
CA GLU A 211 -15.02 2.47 -93.30
C GLU A 211 -14.21 1.30 -92.69
N GLY A 212 -14.94 0.24 -92.28
CA GLY A 212 -14.57 -1.12 -92.66
C GLY A 212 -13.79 -2.00 -91.67
N SER A 213 -14.49 -2.94 -91.02
CA SER A 213 -13.88 -4.22 -90.63
C SER A 213 -14.93 -5.35 -90.55
N LEU A 214 -14.86 -6.27 -91.51
CA LEU A 214 -15.79 -7.40 -91.68
C LEU A 214 -15.38 -8.63 -90.84
N PHE A 215 -15.40 -8.52 -89.51
CA PHE A 215 -15.07 -9.66 -88.63
C PHE A 215 -16.11 -10.05 -87.56
N ALA A 216 -16.96 -9.11 -87.11
CA ALA A 216 -17.88 -9.34 -85.98
C ALA A 216 -19.22 -10.05 -86.34
N LYS A 217 -19.25 -10.94 -87.35
CA LYS A 217 -20.50 -11.53 -87.86
C LYS A 217 -20.52 -13.05 -88.07
N ARG A 218 -19.59 -13.80 -87.46
CA ARG A 218 -19.47 -15.27 -87.66
C ARG A 218 -19.30 -16.11 -86.37
N ALA A 219 -20.13 -15.84 -85.36
CA ALA A 219 -20.18 -16.62 -84.11
C ALA A 219 -21.63 -16.98 -83.72
N ARG A 220 -22.37 -17.67 -84.60
CA ARG A 220 -23.73 -18.18 -84.30
C ARG A 220 -24.00 -19.54 -84.94
N ALA A 221 -23.36 -20.59 -84.40
CA ALA A 221 -23.69 -21.97 -84.75
C ALA A 221 -23.31 -22.96 -83.63
N ARG A 222 -24.30 -23.78 -83.24
CA ARG A 222 -24.15 -25.22 -82.93
C ARG A 222 -23.31 -25.64 -81.71
N ALA A 223 -23.94 -25.65 -80.55
CA ALA A 223 -23.80 -26.71 -79.55
C ALA A 223 -25.17 -26.95 -78.90
N GLU A 224 -25.72 -28.16 -79.00
CA GLU A 224 -27.09 -28.46 -78.55
C GLU A 224 -27.19 -29.90 -78.03
N SER A 225 -28.17 -30.14 -77.15
CA SER A 225 -28.49 -31.42 -76.49
C SER A 225 -27.48 -31.86 -75.40
N ARG A 226 -27.88 -32.51 -74.29
CA ARG A 226 -29.16 -33.19 -73.97
C ARG A 226 -29.68 -32.86 -72.54
N SER A 227 -31.02 -32.87 -72.41
CA SER A 227 -31.85 -33.58 -71.40
C SER A 227 -31.27 -33.87 -70.00
N SER A 228 -31.98 -33.76 -68.87
CA SER A 228 -33.35 -33.28 -68.52
C SER A 228 -33.47 -33.27 -66.97
N THR A 229 -34.34 -32.51 -66.31
CA THR A 229 -35.72 -32.94 -65.93
C THR A 229 -36.34 -31.92 -64.94
N ARG A 230 -37.63 -31.54 -65.14
CA ARG A 230 -38.74 -31.12 -64.21
C ARG A 230 -38.42 -30.48 -62.83
N LEU A 231 -39.21 -29.56 -62.25
CA LEU A 231 -40.59 -29.10 -62.50
C LEU A 231 -40.75 -27.59 -62.09
N GLY A 232 -41.93 -26.97 -62.26
CA GLY A 232 -42.23 -25.59 -61.81
C GLY A 232 -42.34 -25.42 -60.28
N MET A 233 -42.76 -24.27 -59.73
CA MET A 233 -43.52 -23.11 -60.27
C MET A 233 -43.45 -21.94 -59.21
N VAL A 234 -43.88 -20.67 -59.33
CA VAL A 234 -44.77 -19.91 -60.26
C VAL A 234 -44.30 -18.40 -60.38
N SER A 235 -45.23 -17.50 -60.73
CA SER A 235 -45.35 -16.01 -60.63
C SER A 235 -44.82 -15.31 -59.36
N ALA A 236 -44.63 -13.98 -59.30
CA ALA A 236 -44.60 -12.83 -60.25
C ALA A 236 -44.06 -11.59 -59.47
N GLY A 237 -43.77 -10.40 -60.04
CA GLY A 237 -43.98 -9.84 -61.38
C GLY A 237 -43.25 -8.49 -61.55
N MET A 238 -43.61 -7.71 -62.57
CA MET A 238 -42.93 -6.44 -62.92
C MET A 238 -43.21 -5.30 -61.93
N VAL A 239 -42.19 -4.47 -61.64
CA VAL A 239 -42.35 -3.01 -61.55
C VAL A 239 -41.14 -2.31 -62.19
N THR A 240 -41.40 -1.45 -63.17
CA THR A 240 -40.46 -0.43 -63.65
C THR A 240 -40.74 0.89 -62.94
N ALA A 241 -39.71 1.59 -62.46
CA ALA A 241 -39.84 2.97 -61.97
C ALA A 241 -38.58 3.78 -62.32
N ALA A 242 -38.76 5.06 -62.65
CA ALA A 242 -37.69 5.99 -63.00
C ALA A 242 -38.12 7.44 -62.71
N VAL A 243 -37.16 8.32 -62.41
CA VAL A 243 -37.33 9.79 -62.20
C VAL A 243 -38.14 10.08 -60.91
N THR A 244 -37.80 11.02 -60.02
CA THR A 244 -37.56 12.46 -60.20
C THR A 244 -36.88 13.05 -58.94
N ALA A 245 -36.39 14.29 -59.00
CA ALA A 245 -36.01 15.08 -57.83
C ALA A 245 -37.04 16.20 -57.56
N ALA A 246 -37.34 16.50 -56.29
CA ALA A 246 -38.14 17.67 -55.89
C ALA A 246 -37.80 18.12 -54.46
N VAL A 247 -37.94 19.42 -54.20
CA VAL A 247 -37.74 20.08 -52.90
C VAL A 247 -39.09 20.47 -52.30
N VAL A 248 -39.30 20.23 -51.00
CA VAL A 248 -40.26 20.97 -50.15
C VAL A 248 -39.67 21.12 -48.75
N ALA A 249 -39.83 22.28 -48.13
CA ALA A 249 -39.53 22.52 -46.72
C ALA A 249 -40.82 22.47 -45.86
N GLY A 250 -40.71 22.04 -44.60
CA GLY A 250 -41.85 21.98 -43.69
C GLY A 250 -41.46 22.30 -42.24
N THR A 251 -41.96 23.41 -41.71
CA THR A 251 -41.81 23.81 -40.30
C THR A 251 -42.98 23.29 -39.48
N GLY A 252 -42.69 22.67 -38.32
CA GLY A 252 -43.70 22.28 -37.33
C GLY A 252 -43.16 22.42 -35.92
N VAL A 253 -43.77 23.29 -35.11
CA VAL A 253 -43.34 23.56 -33.72
C VAL A 253 -44.33 22.92 -32.75
N ALA A 254 -43.83 22.07 -31.86
CA ALA A 254 -44.50 21.67 -30.63
C ALA A 254 -43.44 21.36 -29.56
N ALA A 255 -43.71 21.77 -28.32
CA ALA A 255 -42.72 21.74 -27.25
C ALA A 255 -42.43 20.33 -26.72
N ASN A 256 -41.18 20.12 -26.30
CA ASN A 256 -40.90 19.25 -25.15
C ASN A 256 -39.86 19.98 -24.26
N ALA A 257 -40.11 20.07 -22.96
CA ALA A 257 -39.34 20.95 -22.08
C ALA A 257 -38.00 20.31 -21.68
N THR A 258 -36.89 20.86 -22.21
CA THR A 258 -35.55 20.55 -21.71
C THR A 258 -35.26 21.42 -20.49
N THR A 259 -35.23 20.82 -19.30
CA THR A 259 -34.78 21.49 -18.08
C THR A 259 -33.27 21.67 -18.12
N THR A 260 -32.80 22.87 -18.47
CA THR A 260 -31.41 23.27 -18.27
C THR A 260 -31.02 23.09 -16.80
N PRO A 261 -30.01 22.27 -16.45
CA PRO A 261 -29.46 22.27 -15.11
C PRO A 261 -28.88 23.66 -14.83
N ALA A 262 -29.34 24.31 -13.76
CA ALA A 262 -28.64 25.48 -13.24
C ALA A 262 -27.22 25.06 -12.81
N PRO A 263 -26.22 25.94 -12.90
CA PRO A 263 -24.90 25.63 -12.36
C PRO A 263 -25.02 25.43 -10.85
N THR A 264 -24.86 24.18 -10.39
CA THR A 264 -24.62 23.91 -8.98
C THR A 264 -23.36 24.66 -8.60
N THR A 265 -23.46 25.57 -7.64
CA THR A 265 -22.28 26.08 -6.94
C THR A 265 -21.70 24.91 -6.16
N GLU A 266 -20.70 24.24 -6.73
CA GLU A 266 -19.81 23.41 -5.95
C GLU A 266 -19.27 24.27 -4.80
N PRO A 267 -19.34 23.80 -3.54
CA PRO A 267 -18.63 24.49 -2.47
C PRO A 267 -17.15 24.48 -2.86
N THR A 268 -16.50 25.65 -2.86
CA THR A 268 -15.05 25.72 -3.07
C THR A 268 -14.40 24.78 -2.07
N ALA A 269 -13.87 23.66 -2.55
CA ALA A 269 -13.00 22.84 -1.75
C ALA A 269 -11.81 23.72 -1.38
N SER A 270 -11.66 24.02 -0.09
CA SER A 270 -10.38 24.48 0.42
C SER A 270 -9.32 23.46 0.03
N GLU A 271 -8.07 23.90 -0.07
CA GLU A 271 -6.90 23.01 -0.16
C GLU A 271 -6.72 22.27 1.19
N GLY A 272 -7.64 21.35 1.48
CA GLY A 272 -7.44 20.31 2.46
C GLY A 272 -6.38 19.35 1.92
N ALA A 273 -5.41 19.00 2.76
CA ALA A 273 -4.36 18.05 2.39
C ALA A 273 -4.98 16.76 1.82
N ALA A 274 -4.35 16.21 0.77
CA ALA A 274 -4.80 14.95 0.19
C ALA A 274 -4.87 13.87 1.29
N PRO A 275 -5.92 13.02 1.30
CA PRO A 275 -6.13 12.05 2.38
C PRO A 275 -4.90 11.15 2.52
N SER A 276 -4.21 11.32 3.65
CA SER A 276 -2.89 10.77 3.89
C SER A 276 -3.00 9.25 4.02
N SER A 277 -2.70 8.54 2.92
CA SER A 277 -2.96 7.11 2.81
C SER A 277 -2.15 6.31 3.85
N PRO A 278 -2.69 5.17 4.36
CA PRO A 278 -2.03 4.37 5.39
C PRO A 278 -0.60 3.98 5.03
N VAL A 279 0.28 3.98 6.03
CA VAL A 279 1.69 3.57 5.87
C VAL A 279 1.87 2.08 5.55
N LEU A 280 0.91 1.22 5.92
CA LEU A 280 0.91 -0.20 5.58
C LEU A 280 -0.34 -0.57 4.78
N LEU A 281 -0.16 -1.44 3.78
CA LEU A 281 -1.29 -2.13 3.13
C LEU A 281 -1.79 -3.30 4.00
N ASP A 282 -3.05 -3.71 3.84
CA ASP A 282 -3.64 -4.82 4.61
C ASP A 282 -2.86 -6.14 4.46
N ALA A 283 -2.40 -6.48 3.26
CA ALA A 283 -1.58 -7.68 3.02
C ALA A 283 -0.20 -7.62 3.71
N GLN A 284 0.45 -6.45 3.66
CA GLN A 284 1.73 -6.17 4.33
C GLN A 284 1.57 -6.26 5.85
N PHE A 285 0.51 -5.64 6.39
CA PHE A 285 0.17 -5.72 7.81
C PHE A 285 -0.09 -7.17 8.28
N ARG A 286 -0.82 -7.97 7.49
CA ARG A 286 -1.05 -9.39 7.80
C ARG A 286 0.25 -10.19 7.84
N ARG A 287 1.15 -10.00 6.86
CA ARG A 287 2.50 -10.59 6.86
C ARG A 287 3.26 -10.27 8.15
N ILE A 288 3.29 -8.99 8.53
CA ILE A 288 3.97 -8.51 9.74
C ILE A 288 3.37 -9.17 10.99
N LEU A 289 2.04 -9.17 11.12
CA LEU A 289 1.33 -9.75 12.27
C LEU A 289 1.52 -11.27 12.38
N GLU A 290 1.56 -11.98 11.24
CA GLU A 290 1.87 -13.42 11.19
C GLU A 290 3.30 -13.69 11.66
N GLN A 291 4.29 -12.97 11.12
CA GLN A 291 5.71 -13.08 11.52
C GLN A 291 5.92 -12.76 13.01
N VAL A 292 5.23 -11.74 13.54
CA VAL A 292 5.22 -11.41 14.98
C VAL A 292 4.60 -12.52 15.82
N SER A 293 3.45 -13.08 15.41
CA SER A 293 2.82 -14.19 16.15
C SER A 293 3.67 -15.47 16.15
N SER A 294 4.33 -15.78 15.02
CA SER A 294 5.22 -16.94 14.88
C SER A 294 6.45 -16.83 15.78
N ALA A 295 7.09 -15.66 15.85
CA ALA A 295 8.21 -15.41 16.77
C ALA A 295 7.78 -15.49 18.25
N ALA A 296 6.58 -14.97 18.59
CA ALA A 296 6.04 -15.08 19.94
C ALA A 296 5.78 -16.53 20.36
N ASP A 297 5.12 -17.34 19.52
CA ASP A 297 4.90 -18.78 19.79
C ASP A 297 6.23 -19.55 19.87
N ALA A 298 7.21 -19.24 19.03
CA ALA A 298 8.54 -19.87 19.05
C ALA A 298 9.34 -19.57 20.33
N GLY A 299 9.25 -18.34 20.85
CA GLY A 299 9.81 -17.95 22.14
C GLY A 299 9.06 -18.56 23.32
N ASP A 300 7.71 -18.55 23.30
CA ASP A 300 6.86 -19.12 24.35
C ASP A 300 7.05 -20.63 24.50
N ALA A 301 7.12 -21.36 23.39
CA ALA A 301 7.35 -22.81 23.37
C ALA A 301 8.76 -23.16 23.89
N ALA A 302 9.76 -22.32 23.62
CA ALA A 302 11.13 -22.50 24.10
C ALA A 302 11.36 -21.96 25.52
N LYS A 303 10.47 -21.10 26.04
CA LYS A 303 10.72 -20.21 27.20
C LYS A 303 12.01 -19.38 27.05
N ASP A 304 12.28 -18.92 25.83
CA ASP A 304 13.55 -18.30 25.45
C ASP A 304 13.34 -16.87 24.96
N ALA A 305 13.80 -15.89 25.76
CA ALA A 305 13.68 -14.47 25.43
C ALA A 305 14.59 -14.06 24.25
N GLY A 306 15.67 -14.79 23.98
CA GLY A 306 16.56 -14.51 22.86
C GLY A 306 15.88 -14.69 21.50
N LYS A 307 14.85 -15.54 21.42
CA LYS A 307 14.04 -15.77 20.22
C LYS A 307 12.95 -14.72 20.00
N LEU A 308 12.70 -13.87 20.99
CA LEU A 308 11.68 -12.83 20.89
C LEU A 308 12.23 -11.52 20.28
N THR A 309 13.52 -11.22 20.45
CA THR A 309 14.11 -9.89 20.21
C THR A 309 14.06 -9.40 18.75
N GLU A 310 13.88 -10.31 17.79
CA GLU A 310 13.68 -9.97 16.38
C GLU A 310 12.32 -9.26 16.13
N ARG A 311 11.28 -9.64 16.90
CA ARG A 311 9.88 -9.27 16.63
C ARG A 311 9.09 -8.76 17.84
N LEU A 312 9.67 -8.78 19.03
CA LEU A 312 9.12 -8.20 20.24
C LEU A 312 10.15 -7.26 20.89
N ALA A 313 9.65 -6.21 21.54
CA ALA A 313 10.43 -5.21 22.25
C ALA A 313 9.64 -4.67 23.46
N GLY A 314 10.14 -3.60 24.10
CA GLY A 314 9.40 -2.85 25.11
C GLY A 314 8.85 -3.70 26.27
N THR A 315 7.66 -3.33 26.74
CA THR A 315 6.95 -3.96 27.86
C THR A 315 6.69 -5.45 27.62
N GLU A 316 6.32 -5.85 26.40
CA GLU A 316 6.00 -7.25 26.12
C GLU A 316 7.23 -8.16 26.19
N LEU A 317 8.39 -7.71 25.67
CA LEU A 317 9.65 -8.44 25.78
C LEU A 317 10.12 -8.55 27.24
N GLU A 318 10.04 -7.45 28.00
CA GLU A 318 10.41 -7.40 29.41
C GLU A 318 9.57 -8.38 30.24
N VAL A 319 8.24 -8.30 30.13
CA VAL A 319 7.31 -9.15 30.86
C VAL A 319 7.44 -10.62 30.46
N ARG A 320 7.62 -10.95 29.17
CA ARG A 320 7.86 -12.35 28.74
C ARG A 320 9.17 -12.90 29.28
N THR A 321 10.25 -12.12 29.26
CA THR A 321 11.55 -12.52 29.82
C THR A 321 11.43 -12.93 31.29
N GLN A 322 10.72 -12.15 32.09
CA GLN A 322 10.54 -12.43 33.51
C GLN A 322 9.50 -13.54 33.75
N ASN A 323 8.43 -13.64 32.95
CA ASN A 323 7.50 -14.77 32.97
C ASN A 323 8.23 -16.11 32.70
N TYR A 324 9.17 -16.14 31.74
CA TYR A 324 9.99 -17.33 31.47
C TYR A 324 10.93 -17.67 32.64
N LYS A 325 11.59 -16.66 33.24
CA LYS A 325 12.45 -16.84 34.44
C LYS A 325 11.66 -17.36 35.64
N ILE A 326 10.44 -16.88 35.85
CA ILE A 326 9.54 -17.39 36.90
C ILE A 326 9.15 -18.84 36.56
N ARG A 327 8.67 -19.10 35.34
CA ARG A 327 8.20 -20.43 34.88
C ARG A 327 9.30 -21.47 34.65
N SER A 328 10.57 -21.14 34.90
CA SER A 328 11.66 -22.12 35.01
C SER A 328 11.80 -22.68 36.43
N GLN A 329 11.32 -21.94 37.45
CA GLN A 329 11.37 -22.31 38.87
C GLN A 329 9.98 -22.69 39.40
N VAL A 330 8.95 -21.93 39.03
CA VAL A 330 7.55 -22.07 39.47
C VAL A 330 6.73 -22.60 38.29
N GLY A 331 6.72 -23.92 38.11
CA GLY A 331 6.06 -24.58 36.97
C GLY A 331 4.54 -24.35 36.87
N ALA A 332 3.89 -23.98 37.98
CA ALA A 332 2.46 -23.66 38.05
C ALA A 332 2.13 -22.18 37.74
N TYR A 333 3.13 -21.31 37.53
CA TYR A 333 2.88 -19.91 37.18
C TYR A 333 2.35 -19.80 35.75
N GLU A 334 1.33 -18.97 35.56
CA GLU A 334 0.59 -18.89 34.30
C GLU A 334 1.47 -18.36 33.15
N ALA A 335 1.24 -18.89 31.95
CA ALA A 335 1.84 -18.34 30.74
C ALA A 335 1.21 -16.98 30.40
N ARG A 336 1.96 -16.09 29.73
CA ARG A 336 1.36 -14.91 29.09
C ARG A 336 0.28 -15.35 28.09
N MET A 337 -0.75 -14.51 27.92
CA MET A 337 -1.73 -14.71 26.86
C MET A 337 -1.01 -14.74 25.49
N PRO A 338 -1.26 -15.75 24.64
CA PRO A 338 -0.49 -15.93 23.42
C PRO A 338 -0.92 -14.96 22.32
N VAL A 339 0.04 -14.50 21.52
CA VAL A 339 -0.19 -13.56 20.42
C VAL A 339 -0.82 -14.31 19.25
N ARG A 340 -1.92 -13.81 18.67
CA ARG A 340 -2.65 -14.49 17.59
C ARG A 340 -2.87 -13.57 16.39
N SER A 341 -2.65 -14.11 15.20
CA SER A 341 -2.85 -13.44 13.90
C SER A 341 -4.13 -13.88 13.17
N THR A 342 -4.73 -15.00 13.59
CA THR A 342 -5.72 -15.76 12.81
C THR A 342 -7.08 -15.09 12.62
N LYS A 343 -7.61 -14.41 13.63
CA LYS A 343 -8.87 -13.63 13.54
C LYS A 343 -8.63 -12.21 14.06
N LEU A 344 -8.38 -11.35 13.08
CA LEU A 344 -8.18 -9.91 13.20
C LEU A 344 -9.55 -9.20 13.21
N LEU A 345 -9.92 -8.56 14.32
CA LEU A 345 -11.22 -7.89 14.50
C LEU A 345 -11.20 -6.47 13.94
N THR A 346 -10.14 -5.72 14.21
CA THR A 346 -9.86 -4.42 13.59
C THR A 346 -8.37 -4.13 13.55
N THR A 347 -7.99 -3.25 12.64
CA THR A 347 -6.68 -2.62 12.56
C THR A 347 -6.81 -1.12 12.80
N VAL A 348 -5.72 -0.51 13.25
CA VAL A 348 -5.50 0.94 13.21
C VAL A 348 -4.11 1.17 12.63
N VAL A 349 -4.04 1.82 11.48
CA VAL A 349 -2.78 2.16 10.80
C VAL A 349 -2.70 3.67 10.74
N THR A 350 -1.60 4.25 11.21
CA THR A 350 -1.41 5.70 11.12
C THR A 350 -1.20 6.13 9.66
N SER A 351 -1.49 7.39 9.38
CA SER A 351 -1.09 8.07 8.16
C SER A 351 0.23 8.85 8.31
N GLN A 352 0.74 9.00 9.54
CA GLN A 352 1.99 9.69 9.87
C GLN A 352 3.19 9.05 9.16
N ARG A 353 4.03 9.86 8.50
CA ARG A 353 5.17 9.37 7.69
C ARG A 353 6.50 9.41 8.41
N GLU A 354 6.69 10.21 9.45
CA GLU A 354 7.90 10.14 10.29
C GLU A 354 7.94 8.84 11.11
N TRP A 355 9.09 8.57 11.74
CA TRP A 355 9.29 7.49 12.70
C TRP A 355 9.44 8.07 14.12
N PRO A 356 9.03 7.35 15.18
CA PRO A 356 8.52 5.97 15.19
C PRO A 356 7.11 5.84 14.60
N ARG A 357 6.85 4.78 13.83
CA ARG A 357 5.54 4.47 13.25
C ARG A 357 4.82 3.45 14.12
N HIS A 358 3.58 3.73 14.49
CA HIS A 358 2.77 2.90 15.40
C HIS A 358 1.56 2.29 14.68
N VAL A 359 1.26 1.03 14.99
CA VAL A 359 0.16 0.26 14.37
C VAL A 359 -0.53 -0.61 15.42
N LEU A 360 -1.86 -0.67 15.39
CA LEU A 360 -2.64 -1.48 16.33
C LEU A 360 -3.35 -2.63 15.62
N ALA A 361 -3.37 -3.79 16.29
CA ALA A 361 -4.23 -4.92 15.95
C ALA A 361 -5.15 -5.21 17.14
N VAL A 362 -6.45 -5.44 16.90
CA VAL A 362 -7.29 -6.14 17.87
C VAL A 362 -7.53 -7.55 17.35
N THR A 363 -7.00 -8.54 18.07
CA THR A 363 -6.94 -9.94 17.64
C THR A 363 -7.59 -10.86 18.66
N GLN A 364 -8.08 -12.01 18.21
CA GLN A 364 -8.54 -13.08 19.10
C GLN A 364 -8.36 -14.43 18.42
N GLY A 365 -7.77 -15.41 19.10
CA GLY A 365 -7.64 -16.79 18.61
C GLY A 365 -7.51 -17.77 19.77
N ASP A 366 -7.04 -18.99 19.47
CA ASP A 366 -6.95 -20.06 20.46
C ASP A 366 -5.97 -19.70 21.59
N GLY A 367 -6.50 -19.67 22.82
CA GLY A 367 -5.80 -19.21 24.02
C GLY A 367 -6.14 -17.78 24.47
N ASN A 368 -6.87 -16.98 23.66
CA ASN A 368 -7.33 -15.64 24.07
C ASN A 368 -8.75 -15.70 24.68
N VAL A 369 -8.86 -15.63 26.01
CA VAL A 369 -10.17 -15.62 26.71
C VAL A 369 -11.02 -14.38 26.40
N VAL A 370 -10.37 -13.27 26.06
CA VAL A 370 -10.95 -12.01 25.58
C VAL A 370 -10.12 -11.52 24.38
N PRO A 371 -10.61 -10.61 23.53
CA PRO A 371 -9.78 -9.99 22.51
C PRO A 371 -8.55 -9.30 23.11
N GLN A 372 -7.43 -9.36 22.40
CA GLN A 372 -6.15 -8.78 22.79
C GLN A 372 -5.82 -7.63 21.83
N LEU A 373 -5.58 -6.44 22.39
CA LEU A 373 -4.94 -5.35 21.68
C LEU A 373 -3.43 -5.63 21.59
N LEU A 374 -2.87 -5.43 20.40
CA LEU A 374 -1.45 -5.57 20.10
C LEU A 374 -0.94 -4.22 19.60
N THR A 375 0.11 -3.68 20.24
CA THR A 375 0.77 -2.44 19.82
C THR A 375 2.08 -2.77 19.14
N LEU A 376 2.16 -2.53 17.83
CA LEU A 376 3.36 -2.73 17.02
C LEU A 376 4.01 -1.38 16.71
N VAL A 377 5.34 -1.33 16.80
CA VAL A 377 6.14 -0.12 16.53
C VAL A 377 7.32 -0.43 15.63
N GLN A 378 7.55 0.42 14.64
CA GLN A 378 8.79 0.49 13.88
C GLN A 378 9.54 1.76 14.31
N LEU A 379 10.73 1.59 14.89
CA LEU A 379 11.49 2.70 15.49
C LEU A 379 12.28 3.52 14.45
N THR A 380 12.77 2.88 13.40
CA THR A 380 13.50 3.50 12.29
C THR A 380 13.08 2.87 10.96
N PRO A 381 13.37 3.50 9.79
CA PRO A 381 13.08 2.90 8.49
C PRO A 381 13.72 1.50 8.29
N ARG A 382 14.90 1.28 8.87
CA ARG A 382 15.66 0.02 8.76
C ARG A 382 15.26 -1.04 9.79
N ASP A 383 14.43 -0.70 10.79
CA ASP A 383 13.85 -1.66 11.73
C ASP A 383 12.62 -2.37 11.13
N ASN A 384 12.42 -3.61 11.55
CA ASN A 384 11.14 -4.30 11.41
C ASN A 384 10.16 -3.86 12.50
N TYR A 385 8.85 -4.00 12.25
CA TYR A 385 7.83 -3.76 13.26
C TYR A 385 7.96 -4.81 14.37
N LYS A 386 8.07 -4.31 15.61
CA LYS A 386 8.14 -5.12 16.82
C LYS A 386 6.92 -4.87 17.69
N LEU A 387 6.40 -5.94 18.27
CA LEU A 387 5.34 -5.90 19.27
C LEU A 387 5.92 -5.35 20.58
N VAL A 388 5.50 -4.16 20.99
CA VAL A 388 6.00 -3.50 22.22
C VAL A 388 5.09 -3.74 23.42
N GLU A 389 3.78 -3.93 23.18
CA GLU A 389 2.78 -4.18 24.23
C GLU A 389 1.71 -5.16 23.75
N THR A 390 1.16 -5.94 24.68
CA THR A 390 -0.12 -6.65 24.49
C THR A 390 -1.04 -6.41 25.67
N THR A 391 -2.31 -6.13 25.38
CA THR A 391 -3.28 -5.68 26.38
C THR A 391 -4.64 -6.32 26.13
N PRO A 392 -5.07 -7.31 26.94
CA PRO A 392 -6.41 -7.90 26.85
C PRO A 392 -7.49 -6.86 27.19
N LEU A 393 -8.56 -6.84 26.40
CA LEU A 393 -9.69 -5.93 26.60
C LEU A 393 -10.43 -6.25 27.91
N GLN A 394 -10.96 -5.23 28.57
CA GLN A 394 -11.79 -5.40 29.76
C GLN A 394 -13.09 -6.16 29.42
N PRO A 395 -13.57 -7.06 30.31
CA PRO A 395 -14.83 -7.78 30.10
C PRO A 395 -15.99 -6.85 29.75
N GLY A 396 -16.74 -7.19 28.70
CA GLY A 396 -17.88 -6.38 28.23
C GLY A 396 -17.53 -5.08 27.51
N THR A 397 -16.25 -4.68 27.41
CA THR A 397 -15.87 -3.43 26.75
C THR A 397 -15.59 -3.61 25.25
N THR A 398 -16.15 -2.72 24.44
CA THR A 398 -15.93 -2.64 22.98
C THR A 398 -14.72 -1.75 22.69
N PHE A 399 -13.87 -2.15 21.73
CA PHE A 399 -12.81 -1.28 21.21
C PHE A 399 -13.41 -0.04 20.51
N PRO A 400 -12.96 1.19 20.81
CA PRO A 400 -13.47 2.40 20.16
C PRO A 400 -13.30 2.38 18.63
N SER A 401 -14.25 2.98 17.91
CA SER A 401 -14.15 3.11 16.45
C SER A 401 -13.09 4.13 16.08
N ILE A 402 -12.06 3.71 15.34
CA ILE A 402 -10.99 4.54 14.80
C ILE A 402 -10.96 4.35 13.29
N GLU A 403 -10.71 5.43 12.55
CA GLU A 403 -10.72 5.40 11.09
C GLU A 403 -9.63 4.48 10.51
N ARG A 404 -10.05 3.62 9.57
CA ARG A 404 -9.17 2.64 8.92
C ARG A 404 -8.44 3.19 7.70
N GLY A 405 -8.84 4.37 7.21
CA GLY A 405 -8.23 5.05 6.07
C GLY A 405 -6.92 5.78 6.38
N GLY A 406 -6.39 5.62 7.60
CA GLY A 406 -5.32 6.44 8.16
C GLY A 406 -5.89 7.25 9.33
N THR A 407 -5.19 7.22 10.47
CA THR A 407 -5.54 8.04 11.64
C THR A 407 -4.34 8.88 12.08
N GLU A 408 -4.63 10.13 12.45
CA GLU A 408 -3.66 11.05 13.01
C GLU A 408 -3.43 10.74 14.49
N THR A 409 -2.15 10.70 14.86
CA THR A 409 -1.66 10.64 16.23
C THR A 409 -1.69 12.04 16.85
N LEU A 410 -2.16 12.16 18.08
CA LEU A 410 -2.11 13.42 18.85
C LEU A 410 -0.93 13.40 19.83
N ALA A 411 -0.37 14.58 20.11
CA ALA A 411 0.61 14.73 21.18
C ALA A 411 -0.03 14.39 22.54
N ALA A 412 0.70 13.72 23.44
CA ALA A 412 0.15 13.23 24.71
C ALA A 412 -0.48 14.34 25.58
N ASN A 413 0.04 15.56 25.51
CA ASN A 413 -0.45 16.73 26.22
C ASN A 413 -1.54 17.53 25.46
N ASP A 414 -1.85 17.19 24.21
CA ASP A 414 -2.92 17.84 23.45
C ASP A 414 -4.30 17.46 24.01
N LYS A 415 -5.19 18.44 24.04
CA LYS A 415 -6.56 18.39 24.56
C LYS A 415 -7.57 18.93 23.55
N THR A 416 -7.13 19.22 22.32
CA THR A 416 -7.93 19.88 21.28
C THR A 416 -9.14 19.03 20.88
N GLY A 417 -10.32 19.43 21.35
CA GLY A 417 -11.57 18.69 21.13
C GLY A 417 -11.79 17.49 22.05
N LEU A 418 -10.95 17.29 23.08
CA LEU A 418 -11.05 16.21 24.05
C LEU A 418 -11.43 16.72 25.46
N LEU A 419 -12.08 15.88 26.27
CA LEU A 419 -12.43 16.23 27.66
C LEU A 419 -11.18 16.29 28.57
N TYR A 420 -10.16 15.50 28.25
CA TYR A 420 -8.84 15.43 28.90
C TYR A 420 -7.74 15.24 27.83
N SER A 421 -6.49 15.57 28.15
CA SER A 421 -5.34 15.11 27.35
C SER A 421 -5.00 13.65 27.66
N GLY A 422 -4.17 13.02 26.81
CA GLY A 422 -3.67 11.67 27.06
C GLY A 422 -2.87 11.55 28.36
N GLU A 423 -2.04 12.57 28.62
CA GLU A 423 -1.26 12.72 29.85
C GLU A 423 -2.17 12.87 31.09
N GLU A 424 -3.18 13.75 31.04
CA GLU A 424 -4.15 13.91 32.14
C GLU A 424 -4.92 12.60 32.43
N ALA A 425 -5.30 11.84 31.39
CA ALA A 425 -6.08 10.61 31.56
C ALA A 425 -5.24 9.46 32.12
N LEU A 426 -4.01 9.25 31.65
CA LEU A 426 -3.12 8.23 32.22
C LEU A 426 -2.64 8.61 33.63
N ALA A 427 -2.33 9.89 33.88
CA ALA A 427 -2.00 10.36 35.22
C ALA A 427 -3.18 10.21 36.19
N GLY A 428 -4.40 10.51 35.73
CA GLY A 428 -5.63 10.31 36.51
C GLY A 428 -5.93 8.84 36.81
N LEU A 429 -5.69 7.93 35.85
CA LEU A 429 -5.77 6.49 36.09
C LEU A 429 -4.69 6.01 37.09
N ALA A 430 -3.46 6.52 36.98
CA ALA A 430 -2.37 6.16 37.90
C ALA A 430 -2.62 6.67 39.34
N ASP A 431 -3.15 7.88 39.51
CA ASP A 431 -3.66 8.40 40.79
C ASP A 431 -4.77 7.48 41.33
N ARG A 432 -5.72 7.11 40.47
CA ARG A 432 -6.86 6.25 40.85
C ARG A 432 -6.46 4.83 41.25
N LEU A 433 -5.51 4.20 40.56
CA LEU A 433 -4.97 2.90 40.93
C LEU A 433 -4.08 2.95 42.19
N THR A 434 -3.61 4.15 42.56
CA THR A 434 -2.79 4.38 43.76
C THR A 434 -3.62 4.79 44.99
N SER A 435 -4.82 5.37 44.81
CA SER A 435 -5.62 5.92 45.90
C SER A 435 -7.13 5.70 45.75
N ALA A 436 -7.73 5.13 46.80
CA ALA A 436 -9.18 5.00 46.96
C ALA A 436 -9.90 6.37 46.96
N ASP A 437 -9.23 7.44 47.39
CA ASP A 437 -9.75 8.81 47.50
C ASP A 437 -9.27 9.74 46.36
N SER A 438 -8.76 9.16 45.27
CA SER A 438 -8.28 9.88 44.07
C SER A 438 -9.26 10.93 43.53
N SER A 439 -8.71 12.04 43.05
CA SER A 439 -9.45 13.11 42.36
C SER A 439 -10.05 12.71 40.99
N PHE A 440 -9.82 11.47 40.56
CA PHE A 440 -10.36 10.87 39.34
C PHE A 440 -11.38 9.74 39.59
N LYS A 441 -11.71 9.40 40.84
CA LYS A 441 -12.68 8.35 41.17
C LYS A 441 -14.08 8.55 40.56
N ASP A 442 -14.51 9.81 40.38
CA ASP A 442 -15.81 10.15 39.76
C ASP A 442 -15.69 10.49 38.26
N LYS A 443 -14.49 10.33 37.68
CA LYS A 443 -14.16 10.62 36.26
C LYS A 443 -13.88 9.37 35.44
N LEU A 444 -13.80 8.20 36.07
CA LEU A 444 -13.49 6.90 35.46
C LEU A 444 -14.70 5.96 35.58
N VAL A 445 -14.88 5.06 34.61
CA VAL A 445 -15.83 3.95 34.74
C VAL A 445 -15.24 2.85 35.60
N GLU A 446 -16.02 2.41 36.59
CA GLU A 446 -15.72 1.31 37.49
C GLU A 446 -16.97 0.42 37.66
N GLY A 447 -16.77 -0.84 38.05
CA GLY A 447 -17.85 -1.82 38.25
C GLY A 447 -17.73 -3.03 37.30
N GLU A 448 -18.81 -3.78 37.10
CA GLU A 448 -18.80 -5.07 36.37
C GLU A 448 -18.25 -4.98 34.93
N SER A 449 -18.40 -3.83 34.26
CA SER A 449 -17.88 -3.59 32.90
C SER A 449 -16.46 -3.02 32.85
N SER A 450 -15.84 -2.70 34.00
CA SER A 450 -14.44 -2.29 34.10
C SER A 450 -13.88 -2.66 35.49
N PRO A 451 -13.70 -3.97 35.77
CA PRO A 451 -13.40 -4.47 37.11
C PRO A 451 -11.96 -4.14 37.58
N TYR A 452 -11.00 -3.94 36.66
CA TYR A 452 -9.57 -3.85 36.98
C TYR A 452 -9.21 -2.84 38.08
N ILE A 453 -9.85 -1.67 38.08
CA ILE A 453 -9.60 -0.61 39.08
C ILE A 453 -10.09 -1.05 40.46
N ALA A 454 -11.32 -1.58 40.53
CA ALA A 454 -11.92 -2.05 41.77
C ALA A 454 -11.19 -3.28 42.34
N ASP A 455 -10.84 -4.24 41.49
CA ASP A 455 -10.07 -5.44 41.87
C ASP A 455 -8.67 -5.07 42.39
N THR A 456 -8.02 -4.10 41.74
CA THR A 456 -6.68 -3.63 42.13
C THR A 456 -6.71 -2.92 43.49
N LEU A 457 -7.66 -2.00 43.71
CA LEU A 457 -7.84 -1.33 45.00
C LEU A 457 -8.27 -2.29 46.12
N SER A 458 -9.14 -3.27 45.80
CA SER A 458 -9.56 -4.33 46.73
C SER A 458 -8.38 -5.20 47.17
N TYR A 459 -7.56 -5.65 46.22
CA TYR A 459 -6.32 -6.39 46.49
C TYR A 459 -5.35 -5.60 47.37
N GLN A 460 -5.10 -4.33 47.05
CA GLN A 460 -4.23 -3.46 47.83
C GLN A 460 -4.72 -3.27 49.27
N ALA A 461 -6.03 -3.02 49.44
CA ALA A 461 -6.65 -2.87 50.75
C ALA A 461 -6.54 -4.15 51.59
N GLU A 462 -6.76 -5.33 51.00
CA GLU A 462 -6.63 -6.60 51.71
C GLU A 462 -5.17 -6.93 52.06
N VAL A 463 -4.20 -6.57 51.21
CA VAL A 463 -2.76 -6.70 51.52
C VAL A 463 -2.36 -5.83 52.71
N VAL A 464 -2.82 -4.58 52.79
CA VAL A 464 -2.56 -3.69 53.94
C VAL A 464 -3.27 -4.19 55.20
N LYS A 465 -4.49 -4.71 55.08
CA LYS A 465 -5.32 -5.22 56.18
C LYS A 465 -4.82 -6.55 56.76
N SER A 466 -4.36 -7.47 55.92
CA SER A 466 -3.79 -8.77 56.31
C SER A 466 -2.29 -8.68 56.67
N GLY A 467 -1.63 -7.58 56.33
CA GLY A 467 -0.22 -7.32 56.61
C GLY A 467 0.11 -7.06 58.08
N GLU A 468 -0.04 -8.06 58.95
CA GLU A 468 0.21 -7.92 60.40
C GLU A 468 1.62 -7.39 60.70
N ASN A 469 2.66 -7.94 60.05
CA ASN A 469 4.07 -7.62 60.31
C ASN A 469 4.67 -6.54 59.39
N GLY A 470 3.92 -6.01 58.42
CA GLY A 470 4.46 -5.17 57.35
C GLY A 470 3.66 -3.90 57.07
N ASN A 471 4.35 -2.78 56.89
CA ASN A 471 3.80 -1.59 56.26
C ASN A 471 3.98 -1.74 54.75
N PHE A 472 2.87 -1.73 54.02
CA PHE A 472 2.86 -1.86 52.56
C PHE A 472 2.39 -0.56 51.91
N SER A 473 3.01 -0.19 50.79
CA SER A 473 2.59 0.94 49.97
C SER A 473 2.70 0.62 48.49
N PHE A 474 1.89 1.31 47.70
CA PHE A 474 1.70 1.07 46.27
C PHE A 474 1.89 2.39 45.52
N THR A 475 2.49 2.35 44.34
CA THR A 475 2.61 3.53 43.47
C THR A 475 2.49 3.13 42.01
N HIS A 476 1.65 3.83 41.26
CA HIS A 476 1.55 3.68 39.80
C HIS A 476 2.11 4.95 39.17
N LYS A 477 3.01 4.80 38.20
CA LYS A 477 3.66 5.94 37.52
C LYS A 477 3.59 5.75 36.02
N VAL A 478 3.01 6.72 35.31
CA VAL A 478 3.01 6.78 33.85
C VAL A 478 4.46 6.79 33.33
N VAL A 479 4.70 6.10 32.23
CA VAL A 479 5.96 6.12 31.46
C VAL A 479 5.71 7.02 30.24
N PRO A 480 6.03 8.34 30.27
CA PRO A 480 5.51 9.28 29.29
C PRO A 480 5.83 8.94 27.84
N GLU A 481 7.04 8.41 27.59
CA GLU A 481 7.54 7.98 26.28
C GLU A 481 6.79 6.79 25.66
N SER A 482 5.93 6.11 26.43
CA SER A 482 5.02 5.07 25.94
C SER A 482 3.64 5.59 25.54
N THR A 483 3.35 6.88 25.78
CA THR A 483 2.00 7.44 25.60
C THR A 483 1.72 7.73 24.13
N VAL A 484 0.71 7.05 23.56
CA VAL A 484 0.28 7.26 22.17
C VAL A 484 -1.21 7.53 22.13
N VAL A 485 -1.63 8.62 21.48
CA VAL A 485 -3.04 9.06 21.42
C VAL A 485 -3.55 8.95 19.98
N TYR A 486 -4.64 8.23 19.78
CA TYR A 486 -5.30 8.05 18.48
C TYR A 486 -6.70 8.67 18.51
N ARG A 487 -7.06 9.45 17.48
CA ARG A 487 -8.36 10.12 17.43
C ARG A 487 -9.47 9.16 16.99
N THR A 488 -10.56 9.06 17.76
CA THR A 488 -11.69 8.16 17.46
C THR A 488 -12.76 8.85 16.60
N ALA A 489 -13.53 8.06 15.86
CA ALA A 489 -14.50 8.54 14.87
C ALA A 489 -15.72 9.27 15.47
N ASP A 490 -15.95 9.11 16.78
CA ASP A 490 -16.93 9.87 17.58
C ASP A 490 -16.39 11.24 18.08
N GLY A 491 -15.14 11.57 17.72
CA GLY A 491 -14.46 12.80 18.11
C GLY A 491 -13.62 12.69 19.40
N GLY A 492 -13.71 11.58 20.14
CA GLY A 492 -12.86 11.31 21.30
C GLY A 492 -11.44 10.89 20.94
N ALA A 493 -10.78 10.19 21.87
CA ALA A 493 -9.48 9.55 21.63
C ALA A 493 -9.32 8.21 22.36
N LEU A 494 -8.50 7.32 21.82
CA LEU A 494 -7.94 6.16 22.50
C LEU A 494 -6.47 6.46 22.84
N VAL A 495 -6.14 6.36 24.12
CA VAL A 495 -4.79 6.55 24.66
C VAL A 495 -4.22 5.21 25.06
N LEU A 496 -3.02 4.90 24.58
CA LEU A 496 -2.23 3.76 25.02
C LEU A 496 -1.07 4.24 25.88
N GLY A 497 -0.61 3.41 26.81
CA GLY A 497 0.61 3.68 27.55
C GLY A 497 0.86 2.70 28.69
N ARG A 498 2.10 2.73 29.18
CA ARG A 498 2.60 1.91 30.28
C ARG A 498 2.50 2.65 31.61
N LEU A 499 2.08 1.93 32.65
CA LEU A 499 2.33 2.29 34.04
C LEU A 499 3.42 1.37 34.61
N ASN A 500 4.36 1.92 35.37
CA ASN A 500 5.20 1.16 36.28
C ASN A 500 4.48 1.11 37.64
N PHE A 501 4.07 -0.07 38.08
CA PHE A 501 3.48 -0.32 39.39
C PHE A 501 4.55 -0.84 40.35
N GLY A 502 4.89 -0.03 41.36
CA GLY A 502 5.77 -0.41 42.46
C GLY A 502 4.98 -0.80 43.72
N PHE A 503 5.27 -1.98 44.26
CA PHE A 503 4.86 -2.45 45.58
C PHE A 503 6.08 -2.35 46.51
N ASP A 504 5.98 -1.57 47.58
CA ASP A 504 7.01 -1.46 48.61
C ASP A 504 6.53 -2.08 49.93
N GLY A 505 7.37 -2.91 50.55
CA GLY A 505 7.14 -3.46 51.89
C GLY A 505 8.29 -3.15 52.86
N THR A 506 7.92 -2.73 54.07
CA THR A 506 8.85 -2.54 55.20
C THR A 506 8.33 -3.25 56.46
N PRO A 507 9.19 -3.92 57.25
CA PRO A 507 8.76 -4.52 58.52
C PRO A 507 8.29 -3.46 59.52
N LYS A 508 7.33 -3.78 60.39
CA LYS A 508 6.82 -2.81 61.39
C LYS A 508 7.76 -2.65 62.59
N ALA A 509 8.38 -3.74 63.04
CA ALA A 509 9.37 -3.77 64.10
C ALA A 509 10.68 -4.44 63.64
N SER A 510 11.76 -4.15 64.36
CA SER A 510 13.07 -4.76 64.10
C SER A 510 13.03 -6.26 64.41
N GLY A 511 13.20 -7.09 63.38
CA GLY A 511 13.13 -8.56 63.48
C GLY A 511 11.83 -9.17 62.94
N ASP A 512 10.83 -8.34 62.61
CA ASP A 512 9.66 -8.79 61.87
C ASP A 512 10.06 -9.33 60.50
N LYS A 513 9.38 -10.40 60.06
CA LYS A 513 9.56 -10.99 58.74
C LYS A 513 8.45 -10.59 57.79
N LEU A 514 8.84 -10.23 56.57
CA LEU A 514 7.96 -10.19 55.40
C LEU A 514 8.20 -11.43 54.55
N THR A 515 7.14 -11.97 53.96
CA THR A 515 7.17 -13.15 53.08
C THR A 515 6.57 -12.78 51.72
N ILE A 516 7.17 -13.28 50.64
CA ILE A 516 6.69 -13.04 49.26
C ILE A 516 6.18 -14.31 48.59
N GLY A 517 5.40 -14.14 47.51
CA GLY A 517 4.95 -15.24 46.65
C GLY A 517 6.12 -15.96 45.98
N ASP A 518 5.91 -17.21 45.57
CA ASP A 518 6.96 -18.03 44.94
C ASP A 518 7.43 -17.46 43.59
N ASP A 519 6.55 -16.74 42.89
CA ASP A 519 6.86 -15.99 41.67
C ASP A 519 7.81 -14.82 41.91
N ALA A 520 7.55 -14.02 42.95
CA ALA A 520 8.45 -12.97 43.40
C ALA A 520 9.75 -13.55 43.97
N ALA A 521 9.70 -14.67 44.70
CA ALA A 521 10.89 -15.35 45.21
C ALA A 521 11.82 -15.84 44.09
N ALA A 522 11.26 -16.33 42.98
CA ALA A 522 12.00 -16.73 41.79
C ALA A 522 12.75 -15.57 41.09
N LEU A 523 12.36 -14.31 41.37
CA LEU A 523 13.08 -13.12 40.93
C LEU A 523 14.05 -12.58 41.98
N ALA A 524 13.65 -12.53 43.26
CA ALA A 524 14.40 -11.96 44.38
C ALA A 524 15.51 -12.87 44.95
N GLY A 525 15.47 -14.18 44.69
CA GLY A 525 16.46 -15.15 45.18
C GLY A 525 16.21 -15.67 46.61
N GLY A 526 15.04 -15.38 47.19
CA GLY A 526 14.64 -15.86 48.52
C GLY A 526 13.16 -15.56 48.78
N LYS A 527 12.58 -16.17 49.83
CA LYS A 527 11.12 -16.06 50.13
C LYS A 527 10.79 -15.16 51.33
N GLU A 528 11.78 -14.82 52.16
CA GLU A 528 11.59 -14.01 53.38
C GLU A 528 12.67 -12.93 53.51
N THR A 529 12.31 -11.81 54.16
CA THR A 529 13.22 -10.69 54.48
C THR A 529 12.90 -10.06 55.83
N THR A 530 13.90 -9.47 56.48
CA THR A 530 13.78 -8.67 57.72
C THR A 530 14.22 -7.21 57.55
N THR A 531 14.57 -6.79 56.32
CA THR A 531 14.94 -5.41 55.96
C THR A 531 13.85 -4.72 55.13
N GLY A 532 13.08 -5.49 54.38
CA GLY A 532 12.03 -5.03 53.48
C GLY A 532 12.19 -5.57 52.07
N MET A 533 11.20 -5.26 51.22
CA MET A 533 11.08 -5.77 49.85
C MET A 533 10.55 -4.71 48.89
N VAL A 534 10.85 -4.89 47.61
CA VAL A 534 10.25 -4.13 46.51
C VAL A 534 9.86 -5.12 45.40
N LEU A 535 8.60 -5.06 44.94
CA LEU A 535 8.16 -5.74 43.73
C LEU A 535 7.84 -4.68 42.67
N ASN A 536 8.26 -4.92 41.44
CA ASN A 536 8.03 -4.05 40.30
C ASN A 536 7.20 -4.79 39.26
N PHE A 537 6.11 -4.19 38.83
CA PHE A 537 5.24 -4.67 37.78
C PHE A 537 5.22 -3.64 36.64
N ALA A 538 5.22 -4.14 35.41
CA ALA A 538 4.89 -3.32 34.25
C ALA A 538 3.43 -3.57 33.89
N GLU A 539 2.67 -2.50 33.72
CA GLU A 539 1.27 -2.55 33.29
C GLU A 539 1.11 -1.85 31.96
N SER A 540 0.43 -2.47 31.00
CA SER A 540 0.04 -1.83 29.74
C SER A 540 -1.45 -1.51 29.79
N MET A 541 -1.81 -0.28 29.42
CA MET A 541 -3.17 0.25 29.54
C MET A 541 -3.66 0.80 28.20
N ALA A 542 -4.96 0.67 27.95
CA ALA A 542 -5.67 1.38 26.88
C ALA A 542 -6.89 2.09 27.46
N VAL A 543 -6.99 3.41 27.25
CA VAL A 543 -7.95 4.29 27.92
C VAL A 543 -8.65 5.16 26.89
N TYR A 544 -9.98 5.16 26.87
CA TYR A 544 -10.78 6.03 26.01
C TYR A 544 -11.13 7.34 26.73
N ILE A 545 -10.84 8.46 26.07
CA ILE A 545 -11.21 9.82 26.46
C ILE A 545 -12.41 10.29 25.62
N PRO A 546 -13.53 10.70 26.25
CA PRO A 546 -14.66 11.31 25.56
C PRO A 546 -14.32 12.65 24.88
N PRO A 547 -15.05 13.04 23.81
CA PRO A 547 -14.92 14.36 23.20
C PRO A 547 -15.25 15.51 24.17
N ALA A 548 -14.70 16.68 23.90
CA ALA A 548 -14.93 17.89 24.70
C ALA A 548 -16.42 18.25 24.78
N GLY A 549 -16.88 18.61 25.98
CA GLY A 549 -18.29 18.89 26.25
C GLY A 549 -19.15 17.66 26.53
N SER A 550 -18.62 16.44 26.39
CA SER A 550 -19.29 15.23 26.87
C SER A 550 -19.37 15.20 28.40
N THR A 551 -20.44 14.61 28.93
CA THR A 551 -20.60 14.28 30.35
C THR A 551 -20.15 12.86 30.69
N ASP A 552 -19.72 12.07 29.69
CA ASP A 552 -19.25 10.71 29.92
C ASP A 552 -17.93 10.70 30.72
N PRO A 553 -17.74 9.70 31.61
CA PRO A 553 -16.44 9.41 32.21
C PRO A 553 -15.47 8.74 31.23
N ILE A 554 -14.17 8.83 31.56
CA ILE A 554 -13.06 8.10 30.96
C ILE A 554 -13.28 6.59 31.13
N LYS A 555 -12.96 5.79 30.11
CA LYS A 555 -13.22 4.33 30.10
C LYS A 555 -11.91 3.55 29.95
N LEU A 556 -11.60 2.65 30.89
CA LEU A 556 -10.48 1.72 30.75
C LEU A 556 -10.89 0.58 29.78
N VAL A 557 -10.32 0.60 28.57
CA VAL A 557 -10.66 -0.29 27.45
C VAL A 557 -9.95 -1.63 27.55
N ALA A 558 -8.67 -1.60 27.93
CA ALA A 558 -7.83 -2.78 28.06
C ALA A 558 -6.80 -2.56 29.18
N ALA A 559 -6.45 -3.62 29.91
CA ALA A 559 -5.43 -3.56 30.95
C ALA A 559 -4.74 -4.92 31.13
N THR A 560 -3.43 -4.91 31.39
CA THR A 560 -2.71 -6.06 31.91
C THR A 560 -1.55 -5.62 32.79
N ARG A 561 -1.14 -6.49 33.72
CA ARG A 561 0.09 -6.35 34.51
C ARG A 561 0.95 -7.60 34.41
N GLY A 562 2.26 -7.43 34.53
CA GLY A 562 3.22 -8.51 34.63
C GLY A 562 4.32 -8.17 35.65
N LEU A 563 4.69 -9.14 36.48
CA LEU A 563 5.80 -9.00 37.42
C LEU A 563 7.12 -8.93 36.63
N VAL A 564 7.83 -7.80 36.74
CA VAL A 564 9.10 -7.56 36.02
C VAL A 564 10.33 -7.55 36.94
N GLY A 565 10.14 -7.41 38.25
CA GLY A 565 11.23 -7.49 39.21
C GLY A 565 10.76 -7.73 40.64
N ALA A 566 11.62 -8.36 41.44
CA ALA A 566 11.47 -8.43 42.89
C ALA A 566 12.86 -8.36 43.54
N SER A 567 12.97 -7.69 44.68
CA SER A 567 14.21 -7.60 45.45
C SER A 567 13.94 -7.41 46.94
N PHE A 568 14.95 -7.69 47.75
CA PHE A 568 15.01 -7.29 49.16
C PHE A 568 15.89 -6.03 49.32
N LYS A 569 15.71 -5.33 50.44
CA LYS A 569 16.39 -4.07 50.78
C LYS A 569 17.67 -4.29 51.58
#